data_AF-A0A653VIX5-F1
#
_entry.id   AF-A0A653VIX5-F1
#
_cell.length_a   1.000
_cell.length_b   1.000
_cell.length_c   1.000
_cell.angle_alpha   90.00
_cell.angle_beta   90.00
_cell.angle_gamma   90.00
#
_symmetry.space_group_name_H-M   'P 1'
#
loop_
_entity.id
_entity.type
_entity.pdbx_description
1 polymer ?
#
loop_
_entity_poly.entity_id
_entity_poly.type
_entity_poly.pdbx_seq_one_letter_code
_entity_poly.pdbx_strand_id
1 'polypeptide(L)'
;MPEANLKELGTDSLTIVETAEELGRRFDVYLSDDTVDTLVTVQDAIDAVVRHDGSTPPARSGRVPTTLESPAPPVRDEEHVRRRRLGERLIILFVLLGAGLGAILGFGGSALIEATGLGSVNLPPISNPTTAPTSSPTDTPTPEPTETTTPDASKPKPTIKVSKEQVSPGERFTIQGTFAGAGEGAELQIQVKDEGSDWDDFPIETTTRSGGKFKTQIYTSRTGDRQFRLLNKKTDEATPAVTVQIG
;
A
#
# COMPACT_ATOMS: atom_id res chain seq x y z
N MET A 1 -21.72 -9.65 -2.33
CA MET A 1 -21.32 -10.35 -3.55
C MET A 1 -20.67 -11.72 -3.24
N PRO A 2 -21.25 -12.58 -2.38
CA PRO A 2 -20.66 -13.89 -2.10
C PRO A 2 -20.79 -14.86 -3.29
N GLU A 3 -21.86 -14.74 -4.08
CA GLU A 3 -22.17 -15.61 -5.21
C GLU A 3 -21.43 -15.26 -6.52
N ALA A 4 -20.45 -14.34 -6.48
CA ALA A 4 -19.74 -13.95 -7.70
C ALA A 4 -18.89 -15.11 -8.21
N ASN A 5 -19.03 -15.43 -9.50
CA ASN A 5 -18.26 -16.50 -10.14
C ASN A 5 -16.80 -16.05 -10.34
N LEU A 6 -15.83 -16.86 -9.90
CA LEU A 6 -14.41 -16.53 -10.00
C LEU A 6 -13.97 -16.29 -11.46
N LYS A 7 -14.56 -17.03 -12.42
CA LYS A 7 -14.29 -16.83 -13.84
C LYS A 7 -14.80 -15.49 -14.36
N GLU A 8 -15.90 -14.97 -13.83
CA GLU A 8 -16.44 -13.65 -14.18
C GLU A 8 -15.60 -12.51 -13.58
N LEU A 9 -14.87 -12.80 -12.50
CA LEU A 9 -13.88 -11.90 -11.90
C LEU A 9 -12.53 -11.92 -12.63
N GLY A 10 -12.40 -12.68 -13.73
CA GLY A 10 -11.16 -12.82 -14.48
C GLY A 10 -10.16 -13.77 -13.84
N THR A 11 -10.58 -14.59 -12.87
CA THR A 11 -9.77 -15.65 -12.30
C THR A 11 -9.77 -16.85 -13.25
N ASP A 12 -8.60 -17.21 -13.75
CA ASP A 12 -8.34 -18.43 -14.51
C ASP A 12 -7.89 -19.58 -13.60
N SER A 13 -7.72 -20.78 -14.16
CA SER A 13 -7.30 -21.96 -13.39
C SER A 13 -5.94 -21.80 -12.71
N LEU A 14 -5.04 -20.96 -13.24
CA LEU A 14 -3.72 -20.74 -12.63
C LEU A 14 -3.84 -19.81 -11.42
N THR A 15 -4.59 -18.72 -11.59
CA THR A 15 -4.87 -17.74 -10.53
C THR A 15 -5.76 -18.31 -9.43
N ILE A 16 -6.61 -19.31 -9.71
CA ILE A 16 -7.31 -20.08 -8.66
C ILE A 16 -6.32 -20.81 -7.76
N VAL A 17 -5.29 -21.47 -8.33
CA VAL A 17 -4.26 -22.17 -7.55
C VAL A 17 -3.42 -21.20 -6.73
N GLU A 18 -3.01 -20.07 -7.32
CA GLU A 18 -2.26 -19.03 -6.59
C GLU A 18 -3.09 -18.43 -5.45
N THR A 19 -4.38 -18.18 -5.69
CA THR A 19 -5.31 -17.68 -4.67
C THR A 19 -5.48 -18.71 -3.54
N ALA A 20 -5.64 -19.99 -3.87
CA ALA A 20 -5.76 -21.05 -2.88
C ALA A 20 -4.47 -21.21 -2.03
N GLU A 21 -3.29 -21.09 -2.65
CA GLU A 21 -2.01 -21.12 -1.92
C GLU A 21 -1.88 -19.92 -0.97
N GLU A 22 -2.27 -18.72 -1.42
CA GLU A 22 -2.24 -17.51 -0.59
C GLU A 22 -3.25 -17.58 0.56
N LEU A 23 -4.46 -18.10 0.33
CA LEU A 23 -5.44 -18.36 1.38
C LEU A 23 -4.90 -19.34 2.42
N GLY A 24 -4.28 -20.45 1.97
CA GLY A 24 -3.67 -21.41 2.88
C GLY A 24 -2.56 -20.79 3.74
N ARG A 25 -1.68 -20.00 3.11
CA ARG A 25 -0.59 -19.28 3.79
C ARG A 25 -1.10 -18.24 4.79
N ARG A 26 -2.15 -17.50 4.44
CA ARG A 26 -2.68 -16.40 5.25
C ARG A 26 -3.47 -16.88 6.47
N PHE A 27 -4.19 -17.99 6.33
CA PHE A 27 -5.08 -18.52 7.37
C PHE A 27 -4.54 -19.77 8.08
N ASP A 28 -3.32 -20.20 7.76
CA ASP A 28 -2.68 -21.41 8.29
C ASP A 28 -3.54 -22.67 8.08
N VAL A 29 -4.13 -22.77 6.89
CA VAL A 29 -4.98 -23.90 6.45
C VAL A 29 -4.40 -24.57 5.21
N TYR A 30 -4.68 -25.86 5.02
CA TYR A 30 -4.23 -26.61 3.85
C TYR A 30 -5.41 -26.98 2.97
N LEU A 31 -5.59 -26.26 1.87
CA LEU A 31 -6.62 -26.59 0.88
C LEU A 31 -6.11 -27.73 0.00
N SER A 32 -6.80 -28.88 0.01
CA SER A 32 -6.48 -30.00 -0.87
C SER A 32 -6.77 -29.66 -2.33
N ASP A 33 -6.09 -30.31 -3.27
CA ASP A 33 -6.33 -30.13 -4.71
C ASP A 33 -7.81 -30.34 -5.07
N ASP A 34 -8.45 -31.36 -4.48
CA ASP A 34 -9.90 -31.60 -4.65
C ASP A 34 -10.75 -30.41 -4.18
N THR A 35 -10.35 -29.74 -3.10
CA THR A 35 -11.04 -28.55 -2.59
C THR A 35 -10.83 -27.37 -3.54
N VAL A 36 -9.60 -27.19 -4.05
CA VAL A 36 -9.27 -26.11 -5.01
C VAL A 36 -10.06 -26.27 -6.31
N ASP A 37 -10.25 -27.50 -6.78
CA ASP A 37 -11.04 -27.80 -7.98
C ASP A 37 -12.53 -27.48 -7.82
N THR A 38 -13.03 -27.40 -6.58
CA THR A 38 -14.44 -27.02 -6.29
C THR A 38 -14.67 -25.51 -6.16
N LEU A 39 -13.62 -24.70 -6.23
CA LEU A 39 -13.74 -23.24 -6.11
C LEU A 39 -14.34 -22.63 -7.38
N VAL A 40 -15.66 -22.40 -7.36
CA VAL A 40 -16.40 -21.77 -8.46
C VAL A 40 -16.73 -20.32 -8.14
N THR A 41 -17.05 -20.04 -6.87
CA THR A 41 -17.48 -18.74 -6.38
C THR A 41 -16.60 -18.24 -5.23
N VAL A 42 -16.75 -16.95 -4.91
CA VAL A 42 -16.12 -16.37 -3.71
C VAL A 42 -16.62 -17.05 -2.44
N GLN A 43 -17.90 -17.44 -2.37
CA GLN A 43 -18.45 -18.15 -1.22
C GLN A 43 -17.81 -19.53 -1.03
N ASP A 44 -17.50 -20.24 -2.12
CA ASP A 44 -16.81 -21.54 -2.03
C ASP A 44 -15.42 -21.39 -1.41
N ALA A 45 -14.69 -20.33 -1.77
CA ALA A 45 -13.38 -20.03 -1.18
C ALA A 45 -13.48 -19.68 0.31
N ILE A 46 -14.53 -18.96 0.71
CA ILE A 46 -14.80 -18.65 2.12
C ILE A 46 -15.16 -19.92 2.89
N ASP A 47 -16.08 -20.73 2.35
CA ASP A 47 -16.52 -21.98 2.95
C ASP A 47 -15.35 -22.97 3.10
N ALA A 48 -14.46 -23.04 2.11
CA ALA A 48 -13.26 -23.85 2.14
C ALA A 48 -12.31 -23.48 3.29
N VAL A 49 -12.17 -22.19 3.61
CA VAL A 49 -11.34 -21.72 4.74
C VAL A 49 -12.06 -21.93 6.08
N VAL A 50 -13.37 -21.63 6.14
CA VAL A 50 -14.15 -21.68 7.40
C VAL A 50 -14.43 -23.10 7.86
N ARG A 51 -14.70 -24.03 6.93
CA ARG A 51 -15.04 -25.42 7.23
C ARG A 51 -13.85 -26.38 7.08
N HIS A 52 -12.62 -25.85 7.01
CA HIS A 52 -11.44 -26.69 6.85
C HIS A 52 -11.26 -27.64 8.05
N ASP A 53 -11.29 -28.94 7.80
CA ASP A 53 -11.23 -30.01 8.83
C ASP A 53 -9.83 -30.23 9.45
N GLY A 54 -8.88 -29.31 9.22
CA GLY A 54 -7.54 -29.40 9.81
C GLY A 54 -6.65 -30.48 9.18
N SER A 55 -6.95 -30.89 7.93
CA SER A 55 -6.14 -31.85 7.18
C SER A 55 -4.68 -31.42 7.14
N THR A 56 -3.83 -32.15 7.86
CA THR A 56 -2.38 -31.93 7.84
C THR A 56 -1.84 -32.39 6.49
N PRO A 57 -0.93 -31.63 5.83
CA PRO A 57 -0.33 -32.06 4.58
C PRO A 57 0.27 -33.47 4.72
N PRO A 58 0.17 -34.34 3.69
CA PRO A 58 0.70 -35.68 3.75
C PRO A 58 2.19 -35.61 4.13
N ALA A 59 2.56 -36.30 5.20
CA ALA A 59 3.95 -36.37 5.65
C ALA A 59 4.83 -36.74 4.46
N ARG A 60 5.72 -35.81 4.07
CA ARG A 60 6.62 -35.90 2.94
C ARG A 60 7.48 -37.16 3.11
N SER A 61 6.97 -38.27 2.59
CA SER A 61 7.57 -39.58 2.77
C SER A 61 8.85 -39.63 1.94
N GLY A 62 9.96 -39.75 2.65
CA GLY A 62 11.17 -40.44 2.20
C GLY A 62 11.79 -39.96 0.88
N ARG A 63 12.84 -39.14 1.01
CA ARG A 63 13.90 -39.04 0.01
C ARG A 63 14.46 -40.45 -0.26
N VAL A 64 14.08 -41.05 -1.40
CA VAL A 64 14.59 -42.36 -1.84
C VAL A 64 16.03 -42.19 -2.37
N PRO A 65 17.01 -43.02 -1.99
CA PRO A 65 18.33 -43.01 -2.60
C PRO A 65 18.27 -43.72 -3.97
N THR A 66 18.55 -42.99 -5.05
CA THR A 66 18.61 -43.56 -6.40
C THR A 66 19.96 -44.26 -6.61
N THR A 67 19.97 -45.58 -6.42
CA THR A 67 20.98 -46.47 -6.99
C THR A 67 20.62 -46.75 -8.46
N LEU A 68 21.64 -46.71 -9.31
CA LEU A 68 21.60 -46.96 -10.76
C LEU A 68 21.07 -48.37 -11.09
N GLU A 69 19.98 -48.47 -11.85
CA GLU A 69 19.74 -49.60 -12.76
C GLU A 69 18.79 -49.19 -13.92
N SER A 70 19.16 -49.62 -15.12
CA SER A 70 18.49 -49.47 -16.43
C SER A 70 18.49 -50.87 -17.07
N PRO A 71 17.62 -51.29 -18.02
CA PRO A 71 16.70 -50.53 -18.90
C PRO A 71 15.30 -51.19 -19.20
N ALA A 72 14.40 -50.46 -19.88
CA ALA A 72 13.47 -50.97 -20.92
C ALA A 72 12.92 -49.80 -21.79
N PRO A 73 12.57 -50.00 -23.08
CA PRO A 73 12.43 -48.92 -24.06
C PRO A 73 11.05 -48.22 -24.07
N PRO A 74 10.94 -47.01 -24.64
CA PRO A 74 9.72 -46.21 -24.60
C PRO A 74 8.71 -46.60 -25.69
N VAL A 75 7.43 -46.69 -25.30
CA VAL A 75 6.28 -46.67 -26.20
C VAL A 75 6.14 -45.24 -26.74
N ARG A 76 6.10 -45.11 -28.07
CA ARG A 76 5.92 -43.86 -28.80
C ARG A 76 4.43 -43.55 -28.92
N ASP A 77 3.97 -42.44 -28.36
CA ASP A 77 2.63 -41.88 -28.65
C ASP A 77 2.74 -40.65 -29.57
N GLU A 78 1.90 -40.66 -30.62
CA GLU A 78 1.98 -39.86 -31.84
C GLU A 78 1.35 -38.45 -31.77
N GLU A 79 1.38 -37.73 -30.65
CA GLU A 79 0.60 -36.48 -30.52
C GLU A 79 1.31 -35.18 -31.00
N HIS A 80 2.56 -35.23 -31.45
CA HIS A 80 3.34 -34.01 -31.67
C HIS A 80 3.20 -33.32 -33.06
N VAL A 81 2.45 -33.88 -34.01
CA VAL A 81 2.43 -33.32 -35.38
C VAL A 81 1.25 -32.35 -35.63
N ARG A 82 0.24 -32.28 -34.74
CA ARG A 82 -0.97 -31.47 -34.99
C ARG A 82 -0.94 -30.02 -34.50
N ARG A 83 0.14 -29.55 -33.86
CA ARG A 83 0.21 -28.20 -33.24
C ARG A 83 0.73 -27.08 -34.15
N ARG A 84 1.12 -27.34 -35.40
CA ARG A 84 1.86 -26.34 -36.22
C ARG A 84 1.04 -25.49 -37.21
N ARG A 85 -0.29 -25.54 -37.23
CA ARG A 85 -1.10 -24.78 -38.24
C ARG A 85 -2.21 -23.89 -37.67
N LEU A 86 -2.05 -23.37 -36.45
CA LEU A 86 -3.01 -22.39 -35.88
C LEU A 86 -2.36 -21.07 -35.42
N GLY A 87 -1.06 -20.89 -35.64
CA GLY A 87 -0.33 -19.69 -35.19
C GLY A 87 -0.56 -18.43 -36.03
N GLU A 88 -1.00 -18.54 -37.28
CA GLU A 88 -1.02 -17.38 -38.19
C GLU A 88 -2.29 -16.53 -38.11
N ARG A 89 -3.41 -17.05 -37.58
CA ARG A 89 -4.68 -16.28 -37.52
C ARG A 89 -4.80 -15.39 -36.28
N LEU A 90 -4.00 -15.61 -35.24
CA LEU A 90 -4.05 -14.84 -33.99
C LEU A 90 -3.34 -13.48 -34.09
N ILE A 91 -2.30 -13.38 -34.94
CA ILE A 91 -1.51 -12.14 -35.09
C ILE A 91 -2.36 -11.01 -35.70
N ILE A 92 -3.24 -11.34 -36.65
CA ILE A 92 -4.11 -10.36 -37.32
C ILE A 92 -5.18 -9.80 -36.34
N LEU A 93 -5.63 -10.61 -35.38
CA LEU A 93 -6.62 -10.19 -34.38
C LEU A 93 -6.02 -9.19 -33.36
N PHE A 94 -4.77 -9.42 -32.92
CA PHE A 94 -4.09 -8.54 -31.97
C PHE A 94 -3.78 -7.14 -32.54
N VAL A 95 -3.49 -7.03 -33.84
CA VAL A 95 -3.21 -5.73 -34.49
C VAL A 95 -4.47 -4.87 -34.59
N LEU A 96 -5.63 -5.47 -34.88
CA LEU A 96 -6.90 -4.73 -34.98
C LEU A 96 -7.44 -4.32 -33.60
N LEU A 97 -7.27 -5.16 -32.57
CA LEU A 97 -7.72 -4.83 -31.21
C LEU A 97 -6.82 -3.78 -30.54
N GLY A 98 -5.50 -3.82 -30.77
CA GLY A 98 -4.56 -2.82 -30.27
C GLY A 98 -4.77 -1.42 -30.87
N ALA A 99 -5.12 -1.32 -32.16
CA ALA A 99 -5.40 -0.04 -32.81
C ALA A 99 -6.71 0.61 -32.31
N GLY A 100 -7.73 -0.19 -31.95
CA GLY A 100 -9.00 0.31 -31.41
C GLY A 100 -8.89 0.87 -29.98
N LEU A 101 -8.09 0.23 -29.13
CA LEU A 101 -7.89 0.66 -27.73
C LEU A 101 -6.84 1.77 -27.59
N GLY A 102 -5.85 1.86 -28.49
CA GLY A 102 -4.82 2.90 -28.46
C GLY A 102 -5.32 4.31 -28.86
N ALA A 103 -6.40 4.41 -29.65
CA ALA A 103 -6.93 5.68 -30.11
C ALA A 103 -7.78 6.43 -29.06
N ILE A 104 -8.31 5.72 -28.05
CA ILE A 104 -9.19 6.31 -27.02
C ILE A 104 -8.39 6.92 -25.85
N LEU A 105 -7.15 6.47 -25.63
CA LEU A 105 -6.28 6.97 -24.54
C LEU A 105 -5.18 7.93 -25.00
N GLY A 106 -5.03 8.18 -26.31
CA GLY A 106 -3.87 8.89 -26.88
C GLY A 106 -4.04 10.38 -27.20
N PHE A 107 -5.24 10.96 -27.11
CA PHE A 107 -5.49 12.36 -27.46
C PHE A 107 -6.61 12.96 -26.58
N GLY A 108 -6.28 13.72 -25.54
CA GLY A 108 -7.31 14.44 -24.79
C GLY A 108 -6.91 15.00 -23.44
N GLY A 109 -5.91 15.89 -23.38
CA GLY A 109 -5.59 16.55 -22.10
C GLY A 109 -4.68 17.77 -22.16
N SER A 110 -4.61 18.51 -23.28
CA SER A 110 -3.72 19.68 -23.39
C SER A 110 -4.42 20.99 -23.75
N ALA A 111 -5.68 21.18 -23.36
CA ALA A 111 -6.33 22.49 -23.48
C ALA A 111 -7.40 22.65 -22.41
N LEU A 112 -7.19 23.60 -21.48
CA LEU A 112 -8.18 24.57 -20.96
C LEU A 112 -7.66 25.18 -19.64
N ILE A 113 -6.75 26.16 -19.74
CA ILE A 113 -6.57 27.20 -18.71
C ILE A 113 -6.54 28.55 -19.44
N GLU A 114 -7.70 28.95 -19.97
CA GLU A 114 -8.00 30.32 -20.39
C GLU A 114 -9.38 30.70 -19.85
N ALA A 115 -9.49 30.90 -18.53
CA ALA A 115 -10.73 31.42 -17.92
C ALA A 115 -10.54 32.17 -16.60
N THR A 116 -9.33 32.62 -16.26
CA THR A 116 -9.10 33.53 -15.12
C THR A 116 -8.52 34.81 -15.67
N GLY A 117 -9.36 35.81 -15.95
CA GLY A 117 -8.97 37.11 -16.49
C GLY A 117 -7.96 37.86 -15.61
N LEU A 118 -6.67 37.55 -15.76
CA LEU A 118 -5.55 38.37 -15.33
C LEU A 118 -5.04 39.14 -16.54
N GLY A 119 -5.86 40.09 -16.99
CA GLY A 119 -5.42 41.13 -17.90
C GLY A 119 -4.31 41.95 -17.25
N SER A 120 -3.18 42.07 -17.94
CA SER A 120 -2.23 43.18 -17.90
C SER A 120 -2.02 43.85 -16.54
N VAL A 121 -1.12 43.30 -15.71
CA VAL A 121 -0.49 44.12 -14.66
C VAL A 121 0.67 44.88 -15.27
N ASN A 122 0.47 46.19 -15.36
CA ASN A 122 1.44 47.20 -15.76
C ASN A 122 2.66 47.16 -14.81
N LEU A 123 3.82 46.75 -15.30
CA LEU A 123 5.08 46.74 -14.55
C LEU A 123 5.75 48.12 -14.66
N PRO A 124 6.00 48.84 -13.54
CA PRO A 124 6.83 50.04 -13.58
C PRO A 124 8.30 49.68 -13.93
N PRO A 125 9.04 50.59 -14.59
CA PRO A 125 10.41 50.30 -15.04
C PRO A 125 11.34 50.04 -13.85
N ILE A 126 12.14 48.99 -14.01
CA ILE A 126 13.19 48.59 -13.07
C ILE A 126 14.25 49.69 -13.04
N SER A 127 14.36 50.40 -11.91
CA SER A 127 15.52 51.26 -11.64
C SER A 127 16.58 50.42 -10.96
N ASN A 128 17.72 50.24 -11.61
CA ASN A 128 18.90 49.61 -11.00
C ASN A 128 19.35 50.38 -9.75
N PRO A 129 19.77 49.70 -8.67
CA PRO A 129 20.70 50.30 -7.73
C PRO A 129 22.03 49.55 -7.69
N THR A 130 23.08 50.31 -7.95
CA THR A 130 24.48 50.04 -7.67
C THR A 130 24.75 50.23 -6.17
N THR A 131 25.43 49.24 -5.56
CA THR A 131 26.20 49.19 -4.28
C THR A 131 25.57 49.62 -2.93
N ALA A 132 25.57 48.65 -1.98
CA ALA A 132 25.88 48.63 -0.52
C ALA A 132 25.59 49.87 0.39
N PRO A 133 25.32 49.75 1.72
CA PRO A 133 25.70 48.68 2.67
C PRO A 133 24.64 48.27 3.75
N THR A 134 25.00 47.26 4.56
CA THR A 134 24.60 46.89 5.95
C THR A 134 23.44 47.61 6.67
N SER A 135 22.44 46.86 7.17
CA SER A 135 21.87 46.91 8.55
C SER A 135 20.71 45.89 8.72
N SER A 136 20.87 44.92 9.64
CA SER A 136 20.14 44.72 10.91
C SER A 136 18.74 44.08 10.82
N PRO A 137 18.49 42.92 11.47
CA PRO A 137 17.17 42.26 11.50
C PRO A 137 16.27 42.82 12.61
N THR A 138 14.95 42.81 12.41
CA THR A 138 13.94 43.11 13.45
C THR A 138 12.80 42.09 13.38
N ASP A 139 12.82 41.21 14.40
CA ASP A 139 11.76 40.52 15.16
C ASP A 139 10.41 40.11 14.52
N THR A 140 10.31 38.81 14.21
CA THR A 140 9.56 37.78 14.97
C THR A 140 8.14 38.13 15.48
N PRO A 141 7.14 37.25 15.18
CA PRO A 141 6.62 36.41 16.26
C PRO A 141 7.02 34.94 16.08
N THR A 142 7.62 34.41 17.14
CA THR A 142 8.04 33.03 17.33
C THR A 142 6.78 32.26 17.69
N PRO A 143 6.46 31.14 17.03
CA PRO A 143 5.42 30.26 17.54
C PRO A 143 5.83 29.79 18.94
N GLU A 144 4.96 30.08 19.90
CA GLU A 144 5.09 29.65 21.29
C GLU A 144 5.06 28.11 21.32
N PRO A 145 6.09 27.45 21.88
CA PRO A 145 6.06 25.99 22.04
C PRO A 145 5.00 25.63 23.07
N THR A 146 3.88 25.08 22.60
CA THR A 146 2.84 24.53 23.46
C THR A 146 3.41 23.34 24.24
N GLU A 147 3.51 23.56 25.55
CA GLU A 147 3.74 22.65 26.68
C GLU A 147 4.59 21.39 26.43
N THR A 148 5.88 21.52 26.73
CA THR A 148 6.70 20.39 27.20
C THR A 148 6.15 19.92 28.54
N THR A 149 5.41 18.82 28.54
CA THR A 149 5.11 18.07 29.78
C THR A 149 6.42 17.57 30.37
N THR A 150 6.76 18.07 31.57
CA THR A 150 7.90 17.62 32.37
C THR A 150 7.84 16.09 32.59
N PRO A 151 8.90 15.33 32.27
CA PRO A 151 8.87 13.88 32.43
C PRO A 151 9.00 13.49 33.90
N ASP A 152 7.94 12.84 34.40
CA ASP A 152 8.03 11.89 35.50
C ASP A 152 9.03 10.77 35.12
N ALA A 153 10.11 10.65 35.88
CA ALA A 153 11.36 9.98 35.52
C ALA A 153 11.36 8.45 35.74
N SER A 154 10.25 7.76 35.47
CA SER A 154 10.15 6.32 35.74
C SER A 154 10.16 5.41 34.51
N LYS A 155 9.75 5.88 33.32
CA LYS A 155 9.86 5.12 32.05
C LYS A 155 10.00 6.07 30.86
N PRO A 156 10.81 5.75 29.83
CA PRO A 156 10.87 6.59 28.63
C PRO A 156 9.51 6.51 27.91
N LYS A 157 8.87 7.67 27.70
CA LYS A 157 7.53 7.77 27.09
C LYS A 157 7.62 7.83 25.55
N PRO A 158 6.60 7.33 24.83
CA PRO A 158 6.51 7.51 23.39
C PRO A 158 6.39 8.99 23.01
N THR A 159 6.97 9.35 21.86
CA THR A 159 7.01 10.72 21.34
C THR A 159 6.65 10.73 19.85
N ILE A 160 6.04 11.83 19.40
CA ILE A 160 5.62 12.05 18.02
C ILE A 160 5.81 13.53 17.65
N LYS A 161 6.17 13.80 16.40
CA LYS A 161 6.30 15.14 15.81
C LYS A 161 5.89 15.09 14.34
N VAL A 162 5.34 16.20 13.87
CA VAL A 162 5.03 16.43 12.45
C VAL A 162 6.06 17.37 11.84
N SER A 163 6.34 17.22 10.55
CA SER A 163 7.21 18.16 9.83
C SER A 163 6.54 19.51 9.54
N LYS A 164 5.20 19.51 9.46
CA LYS A 164 4.36 20.67 9.15
C LYS A 164 3.04 20.54 9.91
N GLU A 165 2.61 21.61 10.56
CA GLU A 165 1.32 21.68 11.26
C GLU A 165 0.19 22.12 10.33
N GLN A 166 0.51 22.75 9.20
CA GLN A 166 -0.44 23.11 8.15
C GLN A 166 0.07 22.65 6.79
N VAL A 167 -0.82 22.04 6.00
CA VAL A 167 -0.52 21.53 4.66
C VAL A 167 -1.68 21.75 3.70
N SER A 168 -1.37 21.83 2.40
CA SER A 168 -2.39 21.88 1.36
C SER A 168 -3.08 20.51 1.20
N PRO A 169 -4.31 20.44 0.65
CA PRO A 169 -4.94 19.16 0.36
C PRO A 169 -4.09 18.35 -0.63
N GLY A 170 -3.77 17.12 -0.27
CA GLY A 170 -2.89 16.24 -1.07
C GLY A 170 -1.39 16.49 -0.91
N GLU A 171 -0.99 17.49 -0.12
CA GLU A 171 0.42 17.72 0.19
C GLU A 171 0.94 16.64 1.16
N ARG A 172 2.20 16.23 0.93
CA ARG A 172 2.88 15.25 1.78
C ARG A 172 3.48 15.92 3.01
N PHE A 173 3.31 15.29 4.17
CA PHE A 173 4.03 15.65 5.39
C PHE A 173 4.62 14.40 6.06
N THR A 174 5.61 14.62 6.91
CA THR A 174 6.29 13.54 7.63
C THR A 174 5.81 13.51 9.08
N ILE A 175 5.51 12.32 9.56
CA ILE A 175 5.37 12.04 10.99
C ILE A 175 6.61 11.24 11.44
N GLN A 176 7.22 11.65 12.54
CA GLN A 176 8.39 10.99 13.10
C GLN A 176 8.40 11.05 14.62
N GLY A 177 9.11 10.13 15.25
CA GLY A 177 9.15 10.08 16.70
C GLY A 177 9.90 8.87 17.23
N THR A 178 9.66 8.57 18.50
CA THR A 178 10.28 7.43 19.18
C THR A 178 9.24 6.72 20.01
N PHE A 179 9.09 5.42 19.80
CA PHE A 179 8.31 4.53 20.65
C PHE A 179 9.26 3.80 21.60
N ALA A 180 9.52 4.42 22.75
CA ALA A 180 10.46 3.87 23.70
C ALA A 180 9.92 2.55 24.28
N GLY A 181 10.78 1.52 24.34
CA GLY A 181 10.40 0.19 24.83
C GLY A 181 9.83 -0.77 23.78
N ALA A 182 9.46 -0.30 22.58
CA ALA A 182 8.91 -1.17 21.53
C ALA A 182 9.97 -2.10 20.88
N GLY A 183 11.26 -1.77 20.98
CA GLY A 183 12.33 -2.46 20.26
C GLY A 183 12.37 -2.08 18.78
N GLU A 184 13.31 -2.66 18.02
CA GLU A 184 13.38 -2.53 16.56
C GLU A 184 12.41 -3.53 15.90
N GLY A 185 11.78 -3.12 14.79
CA GLY A 185 10.82 -3.94 14.06
C GLY A 185 9.44 -4.03 14.70
N ALA A 186 9.11 -3.18 15.67
CA ALA A 186 7.76 -3.11 16.20
C ALA A 186 6.82 -2.47 15.18
N GLU A 187 5.66 -3.09 14.98
CA GLU A 187 4.63 -2.62 14.05
C GLU A 187 3.79 -1.53 14.72
N LEU A 188 3.69 -0.39 14.04
CA LEU A 188 2.94 0.76 14.46
C LEU A 188 1.84 1.06 13.44
N GLN A 189 0.60 1.07 13.91
CA GLN A 189 -0.57 1.51 13.17
C GLN A 189 -0.70 3.03 13.31
N ILE A 190 -0.81 3.75 12.20
CA ILE A 190 -1.11 5.17 12.23
C ILE A 190 -2.62 5.30 12.40
N GLN A 191 -3.05 6.07 13.39
CA GLN A 191 -4.45 6.37 13.61
C GLN A 191 -4.72 7.85 13.38
N VAL A 192 -5.89 8.12 12.84
CA VAL A 192 -6.39 9.47 12.57
C VAL A 192 -7.69 9.68 13.33
N LYS A 193 -7.93 10.91 13.76
CA LYS A 193 -9.19 11.33 14.35
C LYS A 193 -9.60 12.67 13.75
N ASP A 194 -10.81 12.68 13.20
CA ASP A 194 -11.47 13.89 12.71
C ASP A 194 -12.25 14.54 13.89
N GLU A 195 -12.54 15.83 13.79
CA GLU A 195 -13.30 16.53 14.83
C GLU A 195 -14.65 15.83 15.10
N GLY A 196 -14.94 15.58 16.38
CA GLY A 196 -16.18 14.90 16.81
C GLY A 196 -16.28 13.42 16.45
N SER A 197 -15.24 12.81 15.87
CA SER A 197 -15.23 11.38 15.49
C SER A 197 -14.38 10.54 16.45
N ASP A 198 -14.49 9.21 16.35
CA ASP A 198 -13.58 8.29 17.04
C ASP A 198 -12.24 8.14 16.31
N TRP A 199 -11.27 7.48 16.95
CA TRP A 199 -10.02 7.10 16.30
C TRP A 199 -10.27 6.02 15.25
N ASP A 200 -9.73 6.25 14.05
CA ASP A 200 -9.80 5.32 12.93
C ASP A 200 -8.40 4.98 12.43
N ASP A 201 -8.26 3.84 11.77
CA ASP A 201 -6.98 3.39 11.23
C ASP A 201 -6.71 4.10 9.90
N PHE A 202 -5.57 4.78 9.84
CA PHE A 202 -5.07 5.33 8.59
C PHE A 202 -4.47 4.19 7.76
N PRO A 203 -4.63 4.15 6.42
CA PRO A 203 -4.20 3.02 5.58
C PRO A 203 -2.67 2.92 5.38
N ILE A 204 -1.89 3.41 6.34
CA ILE A 204 -0.44 3.35 6.35
C ILE A 204 0.01 2.80 7.70
N GLU A 205 0.85 1.77 7.66
CA GLU A 205 1.57 1.24 8.80
C GLU A 205 3.05 1.65 8.73
N THR A 206 3.75 1.59 9.85
CA THR A 206 5.20 1.79 9.89
C THR A 206 5.84 0.88 10.91
N THR A 207 7.16 0.71 10.82
CA THR A 207 7.93 -0.08 11.78
C THR A 207 8.96 0.78 12.50
N THR A 208 9.22 0.45 13.76
CA THR A 208 10.32 1.07 14.50
C THR A 208 11.66 0.59 13.95
N ARG A 209 12.63 1.49 13.93
CA ARG A 209 14.05 1.21 13.69
C ARG A 209 14.79 1.10 15.02
N SER A 210 16.11 0.93 14.94
CA SER A 210 17.01 0.98 16.09
C SER A 210 16.68 2.13 17.06
N GLY A 211 16.56 1.80 18.34
CA GLY A 211 16.17 2.73 19.40
C GLY A 211 14.69 3.10 19.43
N GLY A 212 13.81 2.33 18.77
CA GLY A 212 12.36 2.57 18.77
C GLY A 212 11.93 3.74 17.88
N LYS A 213 12.82 4.25 17.02
CA LYS A 213 12.55 5.43 16.20
C LYS A 213 11.67 5.09 15.01
N PHE A 214 10.75 5.97 14.64
CA PHE A 214 9.95 5.81 13.43
C PHE A 214 9.93 7.10 12.60
N LYS A 215 9.71 6.94 11.31
CA LYS A 215 9.53 8.04 10.35
C LYS A 215 8.71 7.55 9.18
N THR A 216 7.62 8.22 8.90
CA THR A 216 6.69 7.88 7.81
C THR A 216 6.19 9.15 7.12
N GLN A 217 5.81 9.04 5.85
CA GLN A 217 5.20 10.11 5.08
C GLN A 217 3.72 9.84 4.89
N ILE A 218 2.90 10.85 5.13
CA ILE A 218 1.45 10.81 5.01
C ILE A 218 1.04 11.77 3.91
N TYR A 219 -0.01 11.39 3.18
CA TYR A 219 -0.71 12.25 2.23
C TYR A 219 -2.21 12.05 2.43
N THR A 220 -2.97 13.14 2.37
CA THR A 220 -4.44 13.10 2.46
C THR A 220 -5.02 14.35 1.82
N SER A 221 -6.15 14.21 1.12
CA SER A 221 -6.92 15.31 0.54
C SER A 221 -8.10 15.74 1.42
N ARG A 222 -8.42 14.97 2.47
CA ARG A 222 -9.44 15.36 3.46
C ARG A 222 -8.98 16.58 4.24
N THR A 223 -9.75 17.65 4.16
CA THR A 223 -9.49 18.96 4.78
C THR A 223 -9.99 19.04 6.22
N GLY A 224 -9.53 20.05 6.95
CA GLY A 224 -9.87 20.34 8.34
C GLY A 224 -8.74 20.02 9.32
N ASP A 225 -9.02 20.24 10.60
CA ASP A 225 -8.15 19.84 11.71
C ASP A 225 -8.23 18.33 11.91
N ARG A 226 -7.08 17.67 11.80
CA ARG A 226 -6.98 16.20 11.95
C ARG A 226 -5.92 15.85 12.97
N GLN A 227 -6.27 14.97 13.90
CA GLN A 227 -5.34 14.46 14.89
C GLN A 227 -4.72 13.15 14.44
N PHE A 228 -3.42 13.00 14.62
CA PHE A 228 -2.69 11.78 14.30
C PHE A 228 -2.01 11.23 15.56
N ARG A 229 -1.99 9.90 15.68
CA ARG A 229 -1.19 9.18 16.68
C ARG A 229 -0.67 7.87 16.09
N LEU A 230 0.31 7.25 16.74
CA LEU A 230 0.72 5.88 16.40
C LEU A 230 0.35 4.95 17.53
N LEU A 231 -0.23 3.81 17.20
CA LEU A 231 -0.59 2.72 18.10
C LEU A 231 0.36 1.55 17.87
N ASN A 232 0.97 1.01 18.93
CA ASN A 232 1.75 -0.22 18.84
C ASN A 232 0.79 -1.43 18.85
N LYS A 233 0.78 -2.19 17.76
CA LYS A 233 -0.17 -3.30 17.56
C LYS A 233 0.01 -4.47 18.55
N LYS A 234 1.15 -4.54 19.23
CA LYS A 234 1.44 -5.62 20.21
C LYS A 234 1.10 -5.24 21.64
N THR A 235 1.23 -3.97 21.98
CA THR A 235 1.10 -3.49 23.37
C THR A 235 -0.12 -2.62 23.61
N ASP A 236 -0.83 -2.23 22.54
CA ASP A 236 -1.93 -1.25 22.53
C ASP A 236 -1.56 0.11 23.14
N GLU A 237 -0.25 0.37 23.32
CA GLU A 237 0.24 1.66 23.75
C GLU A 237 0.20 2.62 22.56
N ALA A 238 -0.22 3.87 22.81
CA ALA A 238 -0.28 4.91 21.80
C ALA A 238 0.67 6.06 22.12
N THR A 239 1.14 6.75 21.08
CA THR A 239 1.77 8.06 21.25
C THR A 239 0.74 9.11 21.67
N PRO A 240 1.19 10.27 22.19
CA PRO A 240 0.36 11.48 22.19
C PRO A 240 -0.22 11.77 20.80
N ALA A 241 -1.27 12.58 20.75
CA ALA A 241 -1.83 13.06 19.50
C ALA A 241 -1.12 14.33 19.02
N VAL A 242 -1.03 14.50 17.70
CA VAL A 242 -0.57 15.74 17.05
C VAL A 242 -1.64 16.21 16.08
N THR A 243 -1.95 17.50 16.09
CA THR A 243 -2.92 18.09 15.17
C THR A 243 -2.22 18.60 13.92
N VAL A 244 -2.84 18.36 12.76
CA VAL A 244 -2.43 18.91 11.47
C VAL A 244 -3.66 19.50 10.78
N GLN A 245 -3.57 20.77 10.40
CA GLN A 245 -4.58 21.47 9.60
C GLN A 245 -4.34 21.18 8.12
N ILE A 246 -5.34 20.63 7.43
CA ILE A 246 -5.29 20.37 5.98
C ILE A 246 -6.26 21.29 5.25
N GLY A 247 -5.74 22.08 4.32
CA GLY A 247 -6.52 23.07 3.58
C GLY A 247 -6.70 24.40 4.30
#